data_AF-A0A7U9NKK1-F1
#
_entry.id   AF-A0A7U9NKK1-F1
#
_cell.length_a   1.000
_cell.length_b   1.000
_cell.length_c   1.000
_cell.angle_alpha   90.00
_cell.angle_beta   90.00
_cell.angle_gamma   90.00
#
_symmetry.space_group_name_H-M   'P 1'
#
loop_
_entity.id
_entity.type
_entity.pdbx_description
1 polymer ?
#
loop_
_entity_poly.entity_id
_entity_poly.type
_entity_poly.pdbx_seq_one_letter_code
_entity_poly.pdbx_strand_id
1 'polypeptide(L)'
;MNTETNLTEDNKLTKADIQTKESQQAENTISEEASFEEPKKRRPILPFLLCAPLLCLLIAYLAGAFYYQNHFVNGTVIDQVDVSKMTIADLEAQIQDYSLRVLQRQADGTTLEEEILGADIGLSYSSTEPIQEILKSQNNWLWFLNQENTHEIADLIDYDAASLEAEIKNLKGFDKDFVTAPEDAYITDYEPEKGFQMVEEVPGNKLNHSKTLETIGTAVAELAEEVNLDEAGCYEEPEITVENEALKNTFAQLQSYAETTITYTFGSQKEILDGSTISSWLDTEGTQVTLDKEQVGEYVSSLKKKYDTIFHPRTFRTSYGTEITIKNGDYGWWMDTEQETAELTEMIEQGKSGERTPVYRQTAASYDTPDYGDTYVEINLSAQHLFLYKDGQMILESDFVSGNVSRGYTTPGGIFGLTYKQRDATLTGETYRTPVSYWMPFNNNIGMHDATWRRDFGKDIYLTNGSHGCINLPYSAAKEIYGHIEKGTPVICYYLPGTEYVPEAEMPIDPDNPENAVTEDTPQEDLPQEEAPPEPVQPEEAPVEEAAQ
;
A
#
# COMPACT_ATOMS: atom_id res chain seq x y z
N MET A 1 62.38 16.91 -30.25
CA MET A 1 62.26 18.33 -29.89
C MET A 1 62.10 18.36 -28.38
N ASN A 2 63.18 18.50 -27.62
CA ASN A 2 63.94 19.75 -27.38
C ASN A 2 63.15 20.65 -26.39
N THR A 3 63.71 21.12 -25.27
CA THR A 3 65.10 21.02 -24.74
C THR A 3 65.11 21.52 -23.29
N GLU A 4 65.90 20.88 -22.40
CA GLU A 4 66.86 21.50 -21.44
C GLU A 4 66.37 22.52 -20.37
N THR A 5 67.11 22.93 -19.31
CA THR A 5 68.18 22.41 -18.39
C THR A 5 68.13 23.35 -17.13
N ASN A 6 68.93 23.31 -16.05
CA ASN A 6 70.15 22.58 -15.64
C ASN A 6 70.29 22.55 -14.08
N LEU A 7 71.50 22.22 -13.59
CA LEU A 7 72.10 22.43 -12.26
C LEU A 7 72.01 21.20 -11.32
N THR A 8 72.97 20.27 -11.26
CA THR A 8 74.45 20.34 -11.00
C THR A 8 74.80 20.91 -9.62
N GLU A 9 75.79 20.40 -8.87
CA GLU A 9 77.05 19.76 -9.28
C GLU A 9 77.74 18.97 -8.11
N ASP A 10 78.44 17.87 -8.43
CA ASP A 10 79.73 17.40 -7.84
C ASP A 10 79.91 17.05 -6.31
N ASN A 11 80.85 16.19 -5.88
CA ASN A 11 82.09 15.72 -6.52
C ASN A 11 82.67 14.38 -5.97
N LYS A 12 83.29 13.57 -6.87
CA LYS A 12 84.52 12.71 -6.76
C LYS A 12 84.80 11.79 -5.54
N LEU A 13 85.60 10.70 -5.62
CA LEU A 13 85.98 9.70 -6.67
C LEU A 13 87.03 8.73 -6.08
N THR A 14 87.06 7.45 -6.49
CA THR A 14 88.22 6.55 -6.82
C THR A 14 87.82 5.07 -6.63
N LYS A 15 87.74 4.28 -7.73
CA LYS A 15 88.78 3.39 -8.31
C LYS A 15 89.12 2.17 -7.41
N ALA A 16 89.21 0.93 -7.90
CA ALA A 16 89.46 0.46 -9.27
C ALA A 16 88.77 -0.89 -9.64
N ASP A 17 88.94 -1.26 -10.91
CA ASP A 17 88.16 -2.21 -11.70
C ASP A 17 88.62 -3.70 -11.68
N ILE A 18 87.60 -4.59 -11.76
CA ILE A 18 87.38 -5.66 -12.78
C ILE A 18 88.25 -6.95 -12.84
N GLN A 19 87.51 -8.08 -12.86
CA GLN A 19 87.69 -9.41 -13.53
C GLN A 19 89.04 -9.80 -14.17
N THR A 20 89.44 -11.08 -14.22
CA THR A 20 88.81 -12.12 -15.08
C THR A 20 89.24 -13.56 -14.73
N LYS A 21 88.47 -14.55 -15.22
CA LYS A 21 88.72 -16.02 -15.30
C LYS A 21 90.14 -16.36 -15.87
N GLU A 22 90.71 -17.57 -15.83
CA GLU A 22 90.16 -18.89 -16.20
C GLU A 22 91.17 -20.06 -15.95
N SER A 23 90.64 -21.25 -15.64
CA SER A 23 91.09 -22.63 -15.96
C SER A 23 92.57 -23.11 -15.93
N GLN A 24 92.78 -24.11 -15.04
CA GLN A 24 93.29 -25.48 -15.31
C GLN A 24 94.80 -25.84 -15.47
N GLN A 25 95.06 -27.05 -14.92
CA GLN A 25 96.05 -28.09 -15.22
C GLN A 25 97.50 -28.04 -14.67
N ALA A 26 97.67 -28.92 -13.68
CA ALA A 26 98.84 -29.62 -13.15
C ALA A 26 100.03 -29.95 -14.08
N GLU A 27 101.23 -30.05 -13.50
CA GLU A 27 102.06 -31.27 -13.53
C GLU A 27 103.14 -31.34 -12.42
N ASN A 28 103.74 -32.52 -12.23
CA ASN A 28 104.83 -32.87 -11.28
C ASN A 28 106.18 -32.15 -11.61
N THR A 29 107.21 -32.08 -10.76
CA THR A 29 108.11 -33.21 -10.37
C THR A 29 109.15 -32.79 -9.29
N ILE A 30 109.85 -33.77 -8.69
CA ILE A 30 110.67 -33.74 -7.45
C ILE A 30 112.20 -33.72 -7.71
N SER A 31 112.98 -33.11 -6.80
CA SER A 31 114.39 -33.45 -6.43
C SER A 31 114.78 -32.67 -5.15
N GLU A 32 115.14 -33.20 -3.97
CA GLU A 32 116.12 -34.22 -3.50
C GLU A 32 117.50 -33.63 -3.09
N GLU A 33 117.81 -33.64 -1.77
CA GLU A 33 119.12 -33.69 -1.05
C GLU A 33 118.84 -33.54 0.48
N ALA A 34 119.07 -34.54 1.36
CA ALA A 34 120.30 -34.91 2.12
C ALA A 34 120.74 -33.87 3.21
N SER A 35 121.10 -34.19 4.48
CA SER A 35 121.33 -35.46 5.22
C SER A 35 121.49 -35.29 6.78
N PHE A 36 121.02 -36.27 7.60
CA PHE A 36 121.52 -36.78 8.92
C PHE A 36 121.74 -35.83 10.16
N GLU A 37 121.65 -36.21 11.46
CA GLU A 37 121.81 -37.51 12.19
C GLU A 37 120.84 -37.74 13.41
N GLU A 38 120.57 -39.03 13.73
CA GLU A 38 120.44 -39.66 15.08
C GLU A 38 119.23 -39.36 16.05
N PRO A 39 118.80 -40.28 16.96
CA PRO A 39 117.51 -40.95 16.75
C PRO A 39 116.57 -41.06 17.98
N LYS A 40 115.30 -41.47 17.75
CA LYS A 40 114.54 -42.36 18.68
C LYS A 40 113.23 -42.95 18.12
N LYS A 41 113.13 -44.29 18.26
CA LYS A 41 111.94 -45.17 18.34
C LYS A 41 110.73 -44.94 17.39
N ARG A 42 110.56 -45.92 16.48
CA ARG A 42 109.36 -46.11 15.64
C ARG A 42 108.05 -46.18 16.44
N ARG A 43 107.00 -45.54 15.92
CA ARG A 43 105.57 -45.90 16.11
C ARG A 43 104.84 -45.77 14.76
N PRO A 44 103.85 -46.62 14.44
CA PRO A 44 103.18 -46.61 13.14
C PRO A 44 102.11 -45.50 13.07
N ILE A 45 102.19 -44.62 12.07
CA ILE A 45 101.28 -43.47 11.92
C ILE A 45 100.10 -43.79 10.96
N LEU A 46 100.16 -44.90 10.21
CA LEU A 46 99.20 -45.21 9.15
C LEU A 46 97.72 -45.48 9.57
N PRO A 47 97.36 -45.90 10.81
CA PRO A 47 95.95 -46.00 11.18
C PRO A 47 95.32 -44.63 11.54
N PHE A 48 96.10 -43.57 11.74
CA PHE A 48 95.58 -42.31 12.30
C PHE A 48 94.85 -41.43 11.26
N LEU A 49 95.20 -41.53 9.98
CA LEU A 49 94.62 -40.71 8.90
C LEU A 49 93.23 -41.18 8.42
N LEU A 50 92.87 -42.45 8.66
CA LEU A 50 91.58 -43.02 8.27
C LEU A 50 90.62 -43.16 9.47
N CYS A 51 91.16 -43.43 10.67
CA CYS A 51 90.35 -43.47 11.89
C CYS A 51 89.93 -42.08 12.37
N ALA A 52 90.70 -41.00 12.13
CA ALA A 52 90.32 -39.65 12.55
C ALA A 52 89.01 -39.16 11.89
N PRO A 53 88.84 -39.16 10.55
CA PRO A 53 87.58 -38.74 9.93
C PRO A 53 86.42 -39.70 10.26
N LEU A 54 86.67 -41.01 10.36
CA LEU A 54 85.64 -41.98 10.76
C LEU A 54 85.16 -41.75 12.21
N LEU A 55 86.08 -41.39 13.11
CA LEU A 55 85.77 -41.02 14.50
C LEU A 55 85.03 -39.68 14.57
N CYS A 56 85.41 -38.69 13.75
CA CYS A 56 84.66 -37.43 13.65
C CYS A 56 83.24 -37.65 13.11
N LEU A 57 83.05 -38.50 12.11
CA LEU A 57 81.73 -38.89 11.60
C LEU A 57 80.91 -39.66 12.64
N LEU A 58 81.54 -40.57 13.40
CA LEU A 58 80.88 -41.30 14.50
C LEU A 58 80.49 -40.35 15.64
N ILE A 59 81.34 -39.38 16.00
CA ILE A 59 81.04 -38.34 17.00
C ILE A 59 79.89 -37.46 16.51
N ALA A 60 79.90 -37.03 15.24
CA ALA A 60 78.81 -36.24 14.67
C ALA A 60 77.48 -37.03 14.61
N TYR A 61 77.54 -38.33 14.26
CA TYR A 61 76.38 -39.22 14.24
C TYR A 61 75.77 -39.42 15.63
N LEU A 62 76.61 -39.67 16.65
CA LEU A 62 76.18 -39.80 18.03
C LEU A 62 75.70 -38.48 18.64
N ALA A 63 76.32 -37.35 18.26
CA ALA A 63 75.87 -36.02 18.65
C ALA A 63 74.49 -35.69 18.05
N GLY A 64 74.23 -36.08 16.79
CA GLY A 64 72.91 -35.99 16.18
C GLY A 64 71.89 -36.86 16.91
N ALA A 65 72.19 -38.15 17.14
CA ALA A 65 71.29 -39.06 17.86
C ALA A 65 70.99 -38.61 19.30
N PHE A 66 71.94 -37.92 19.96
CA PHE A 66 71.74 -37.31 21.27
C PHE A 66 70.95 -35.98 21.20
N TYR A 67 71.15 -35.17 20.15
CA TYR A 67 70.36 -33.96 19.92
C TYR A 67 68.88 -34.29 19.74
N TYR A 68 68.54 -35.21 18.83
CA TYR A 68 67.17 -35.68 18.62
C TYR A 68 66.63 -36.56 19.77
N GLN A 69 67.36 -36.73 20.88
CA GLN A 69 66.77 -37.29 22.10
C GLN A 69 65.75 -36.35 22.75
N ASN A 70 65.91 -35.03 22.56
CA ASN A 70 65.05 -34.00 23.14
C ASN A 70 64.39 -33.09 22.08
N HIS A 71 64.71 -33.26 20.79
CA HIS A 71 64.15 -32.50 19.68
C HIS A 71 63.46 -33.44 18.68
N PHE A 72 62.37 -33.01 18.04
CA PHE A 72 61.68 -33.82 17.04
C PHE A 72 62.54 -34.08 15.80
N VAL A 73 62.45 -35.29 15.23
CA VAL A 73 63.16 -35.64 13.97
C VAL A 73 62.67 -34.82 12.78
N ASN A 74 63.44 -34.82 11.68
CA ASN A 74 63.11 -34.05 10.48
C ASN A 74 61.87 -34.63 9.77
N GLY A 75 60.92 -33.74 9.45
CA GLY A 75 59.62 -34.06 8.86
C GLY A 75 58.61 -34.64 9.84
N THR A 76 58.69 -34.30 11.13
CA THR A 76 57.60 -34.52 12.07
C THR A 76 56.64 -33.33 11.99
N VAL A 77 55.36 -33.61 11.74
CA VAL A 77 54.27 -32.63 11.68
C VAL A 77 53.24 -33.02 12.72
N ILE A 78 52.82 -32.08 13.57
CA ILE A 78 51.77 -32.27 14.57
C ILE A 78 50.69 -31.23 14.27
N ASP A 79 49.45 -31.67 14.07
CA ASP A 79 48.28 -30.80 13.83
C ASP A 79 48.56 -29.74 12.74
N GLN A 80 49.12 -30.21 11.61
CA GLN A 80 49.54 -29.44 10.43
C GLN A 80 50.75 -28.50 10.63
N VAL A 81 51.28 -28.34 11.85
CA VAL A 81 52.49 -27.55 12.15
C VAL A 81 53.76 -28.41 12.02
N ASP A 82 54.78 -27.93 11.27
CA ASP A 82 56.09 -28.58 11.20
C ASP A 82 56.89 -28.33 12.49
N VAL A 83 57.06 -29.37 13.30
CA VAL A 83 57.76 -29.31 14.59
C VAL A 83 59.22 -29.77 14.50
N SER A 84 59.74 -29.96 13.28
CA SER A 84 61.08 -30.50 13.04
C SER A 84 62.18 -29.75 13.79
N LYS A 85 63.00 -30.49 14.55
CA LYS A 85 64.12 -29.99 15.37
C LYS A 85 63.70 -29.09 16.55
N MET A 86 62.42 -28.98 16.86
CA MET A 86 61.94 -28.27 18.05
C MET A 86 61.98 -29.17 19.28
N THR A 87 62.20 -28.60 20.46
CA THR A 87 61.87 -29.21 21.74
C THR A 87 60.42 -28.93 22.11
N ILE A 88 59.90 -29.62 23.13
CA ILE A 88 58.57 -29.32 23.69
C ILE A 88 58.48 -27.88 24.23
N ALA A 89 59.57 -27.34 24.79
CA ALA A 89 59.61 -25.96 25.27
C ALA A 89 59.62 -24.93 24.12
N ASP A 90 60.18 -25.28 22.95
CA ASP A 90 60.08 -24.45 21.76
C ASP A 90 58.65 -24.47 21.20
N LEU A 91 57.94 -25.60 21.29
CA LEU A 91 56.53 -25.72 20.91
C LEU A 91 55.60 -24.91 21.83
N GLU A 92 55.81 -24.99 23.15
CA GLU A 92 55.12 -24.18 24.17
C GLU A 92 55.38 -22.67 24.00
N ALA A 93 56.52 -22.28 23.43
CA ALA A 93 56.81 -20.89 23.06
C ALA A 93 56.13 -20.50 21.73
N GLN A 94 56.21 -21.36 20.70
CA GLN A 94 55.66 -21.09 19.37
C GLN A 94 54.14 -20.88 19.39
N ILE A 95 53.40 -21.60 20.24
CA ILE A 95 51.94 -21.39 20.35
C ILE A 95 51.57 -20.01 20.93
N GLN A 96 52.50 -19.33 21.62
CA GLN A 96 52.29 -17.92 22.05
C GLN A 96 52.42 -16.93 20.89
N ASP A 97 53.20 -17.28 19.86
CA ASP A 97 53.40 -16.46 18.64
C ASP A 97 52.23 -16.60 17.64
N TYR A 98 51.22 -17.43 17.94
CA TYR A 98 49.98 -17.53 17.17
C TYR A 98 49.24 -16.18 17.16
N SER A 99 48.66 -15.82 16.01
CA SER A 99 47.69 -14.74 15.93
C SER A 99 46.53 -15.08 15.00
N LEU A 100 45.34 -14.67 15.40
CA LEU A 100 44.10 -14.81 14.63
C LEU A 100 43.72 -13.45 14.04
N ARG A 101 43.64 -13.37 12.72
CA ARG A 101 43.20 -12.15 12.01
C ARG A 101 41.67 -12.15 11.91
N VAL A 102 41.05 -11.18 12.56
CA VAL A 102 39.59 -11.04 12.68
C VAL A 102 39.10 -9.97 11.69
N LEU A 103 38.41 -10.42 10.64
CA LEU A 103 37.82 -9.54 9.64
C LEU A 103 36.39 -9.13 10.06
N GLN A 104 36.15 -7.82 10.10
CA GLN A 104 34.91 -7.18 10.53
C GLN A 104 34.32 -6.28 9.43
N ARG A 105 33.00 -6.29 9.29
CA ARG A 105 32.22 -5.35 8.47
C ARG A 105 32.27 -3.94 9.08
N GLN A 106 32.61 -2.94 8.26
CA GLN A 106 32.43 -1.53 8.58
C GLN A 106 31.08 -1.02 8.08
N ALA A 107 30.59 0.11 8.62
CA ALA A 107 29.29 0.68 8.24
C ALA A 107 29.21 1.15 6.76
N ASP A 108 30.34 1.30 6.06
CA ASP A 108 30.42 1.60 4.63
C ASP A 108 30.54 0.33 3.74
N GLY A 109 30.44 -0.86 4.33
CA GLY A 109 30.58 -2.15 3.63
C GLY A 109 32.02 -2.57 3.35
N THR A 110 33.02 -1.82 3.82
CA THR A 110 34.43 -2.25 3.74
C THR A 110 34.83 -3.12 4.93
N THR A 111 35.99 -3.79 4.83
CA THR A 111 36.50 -4.68 5.87
C THR A 111 37.53 -3.98 6.76
N LEU A 112 37.36 -4.10 8.08
CA LEU A 112 38.37 -3.80 9.09
C LEU A 112 39.05 -5.11 9.52
N GLU A 113 40.37 -5.11 9.62
CA GLU A 113 41.17 -6.23 10.13
C GLU A 113 41.70 -5.86 11.52
N GLU A 114 41.41 -6.70 12.52
CA GLU A 114 42.00 -6.65 13.86
C GLU A 114 42.69 -7.99 14.16
N GLU A 115 43.56 -8.03 15.17
CA GLU A 115 44.40 -9.20 15.48
C GLU A 115 44.23 -9.59 16.95
N ILE A 116 43.97 -10.87 17.22
CA ILE A 116 43.97 -11.44 18.56
C ILE A 116 45.22 -12.32 18.70
N LEU A 117 46.11 -11.97 19.63
CA LEU A 117 47.34 -12.71 19.88
C LEU A 117 47.09 -13.90 20.83
N GLY A 118 47.70 -15.05 20.54
CA GLY A 118 47.64 -16.25 21.39
C GLY A 118 48.13 -15.98 22.82
N ALA A 119 49.16 -15.14 22.96
CA ALA A 119 49.68 -14.70 24.25
C ALA A 119 48.66 -13.91 25.10
N ASP A 120 47.80 -13.09 24.49
CA ASP A 120 46.83 -12.25 25.21
C ASP A 120 45.63 -13.07 25.71
N ILE A 121 45.30 -14.17 25.03
CA ILE A 121 44.23 -15.10 25.42
C ILE A 121 44.72 -16.31 26.26
N GLY A 122 46.02 -16.35 26.59
CA GLY A 122 46.61 -17.43 27.38
C GLY A 122 46.63 -18.79 26.68
N LEU A 123 46.74 -18.80 25.35
CA LEU A 123 46.74 -20.01 24.52
C LEU A 123 47.89 -20.94 24.92
N SER A 124 47.62 -22.23 25.13
CA SER A 124 48.61 -23.19 25.60
C SER A 124 48.22 -24.64 25.26
N TYR A 125 49.11 -25.60 25.53
CA TYR A 125 48.80 -27.01 25.39
C TYR A 125 48.22 -27.58 26.70
N SER A 126 47.01 -28.16 26.62
CA SER A 126 46.28 -28.76 27.75
C SER A 126 47.04 -29.91 28.42
N SER A 127 47.84 -30.64 27.63
CA SER A 127 48.78 -31.66 28.12
C SER A 127 49.94 -31.83 27.14
N THR A 128 51.17 -31.81 27.66
CA THR A 128 52.33 -32.23 26.84
C THR A 128 52.51 -33.74 26.76
N GLU A 129 51.75 -34.56 27.52
CA GLU A 129 51.96 -36.02 27.57
C GLU A 129 51.91 -36.71 26.20
N PRO A 130 50.90 -36.49 25.33
CA PRO A 130 50.86 -37.11 24.00
C PRO A 130 52.04 -36.66 23.11
N ILE A 131 52.40 -35.38 23.21
CA ILE A 131 53.54 -34.78 22.51
C ILE A 131 54.85 -35.44 22.99
N GLN A 132 55.00 -35.77 24.29
CA GLN A 132 56.15 -36.54 24.78
C GLN A 132 56.15 -38.00 24.31
N GLU A 133 54.98 -38.63 24.11
CA GLU A 133 54.91 -40.00 23.59
C GLU A 133 55.37 -40.06 22.13
N ILE A 134 55.02 -39.07 21.32
CA ILE A 134 55.56 -38.89 19.95
C ILE A 134 57.09 -38.71 20.01
N LEU A 135 57.58 -37.79 20.85
CA LEU A 135 59.03 -37.54 21.01
C LEU A 135 59.80 -38.79 21.50
N LYS A 136 59.19 -39.64 22.34
CA LYS A 136 59.80 -40.89 22.84
C LYS A 136 59.73 -42.04 21.84
N SER A 137 58.76 -42.05 20.93
CA SER A 137 58.53 -43.14 19.96
C SER A 137 59.27 -42.94 18.63
N GLN A 138 59.71 -41.71 18.33
CA GLN A 138 60.46 -41.40 17.11
C GLN A 138 61.82 -42.13 17.01
N ASN A 139 62.27 -42.43 15.79
CA ASN A 139 63.52 -43.17 15.59
C ASN A 139 64.75 -42.25 15.51
N ASN A 140 65.30 -41.92 16.68
CA ASN A 140 66.49 -41.05 16.84
C ASN A 140 67.75 -41.55 16.11
N TRP A 141 67.83 -42.83 15.74
CA TRP A 141 68.98 -43.37 14.99
C TRP A 141 68.91 -43.08 13.50
N LEU A 142 67.72 -42.76 12.96
CA LEU A 142 67.50 -42.39 11.56
C LEU A 142 67.35 -40.86 11.38
N TRP A 143 67.87 -40.07 12.31
CA TRP A 143 67.72 -38.59 12.33
C TRP A 143 68.18 -37.88 11.05
N PHE A 144 69.09 -38.49 10.30
CA PHE A 144 69.66 -37.98 9.05
C PHE A 144 68.76 -38.24 7.82
N LEU A 145 67.63 -38.91 7.99
CA LEU A 145 66.57 -39.08 7.00
C LEU A 145 65.36 -38.23 7.39
N ASN A 146 64.63 -37.72 6.40
CA ASN A 146 63.26 -37.25 6.61
C ASN A 146 62.40 -38.49 6.91
N GLN A 147 61.58 -38.43 7.97
CA GLN A 147 60.74 -39.56 8.40
C GLN A 147 59.24 -39.38 8.06
N GLU A 148 58.81 -38.21 7.56
CA GLU A 148 57.41 -37.93 7.15
C GLU A 148 56.36 -38.41 8.19
N ASN A 149 56.60 -38.08 9.46
CA ASN A 149 55.77 -38.47 10.59
C ASN A 149 54.67 -37.41 10.83
N THR A 150 53.52 -37.57 10.21
CA THR A 150 52.33 -36.75 10.51
C THR A 150 51.55 -37.36 11.68
N HIS A 151 51.23 -36.53 12.66
CA HIS A 151 50.38 -36.85 13.80
C HIS A 151 49.25 -35.82 13.91
N GLU A 152 48.05 -36.29 14.21
CA GLU A 152 46.90 -35.47 14.60
C GLU A 152 46.56 -35.82 16.05
N ILE A 153 46.37 -34.81 16.91
CA ILE A 153 46.09 -34.99 18.33
C ILE A 153 44.94 -34.08 18.75
N ALA A 154 43.72 -34.65 18.77
CA ALA A 154 42.53 -33.92 19.18
C ALA A 154 42.63 -33.35 20.61
N ASP A 155 42.00 -32.19 20.81
CA ASP A 155 41.73 -31.55 22.10
C ASP A 155 42.96 -31.20 22.96
N LEU A 156 44.10 -30.93 22.30
CA LEU A 156 45.34 -30.53 22.97
C LEU A 156 45.50 -29.04 23.24
N ILE A 157 44.62 -28.19 22.73
CA ILE A 157 44.71 -26.73 22.88
C ILE A 157 43.79 -26.26 24.00
N ASP A 158 44.30 -25.41 24.88
CA ASP A 158 43.58 -24.76 25.98
C ASP A 158 43.84 -23.25 25.94
N TYR A 159 42.86 -22.45 26.37
CA TYR A 159 42.97 -20.99 26.42
C TYR A 159 42.13 -20.44 27.58
N ASP A 160 42.49 -19.27 28.11
CA ASP A 160 41.67 -18.65 29.14
C ASP A 160 40.43 -18.01 28.50
N ALA A 161 39.29 -18.69 28.63
CA ALA A 161 38.01 -18.21 28.13
C ALA A 161 37.64 -16.81 28.66
N ALA A 162 38.11 -16.42 29.85
CA ALA A 162 37.87 -15.07 30.38
C ALA A 162 38.72 -13.99 29.67
N SER A 163 39.97 -14.31 29.33
CA SER A 163 40.84 -13.43 28.55
C SER A 163 40.40 -13.35 27.08
N LEU A 164 39.98 -14.47 26.47
CA LEU A 164 39.37 -14.44 25.12
C LEU A 164 38.10 -13.58 25.09
N GLU A 165 37.19 -13.72 26.06
CA GLU A 165 35.99 -12.88 26.14
C GLU A 165 36.33 -11.39 26.38
N ALA A 166 37.46 -11.09 27.03
CA ALA A 166 37.94 -9.73 27.23
C ALA A 166 38.46 -9.10 25.92
N GLU A 167 39.30 -9.82 25.16
CA GLU A 167 39.79 -9.32 23.87
C GLU A 167 38.69 -9.19 22.82
N ILE A 168 37.74 -10.13 22.78
CA ILE A 168 36.57 -10.01 21.91
C ILE A 168 35.75 -8.74 22.23
N LYS A 169 35.65 -8.33 23.50
CA LYS A 169 34.99 -7.07 23.89
C LYS A 169 35.80 -5.81 23.59
N ASN A 170 37.10 -5.93 23.32
CA ASN A 170 37.96 -4.82 22.91
C ASN A 170 37.87 -4.54 21.39
N LEU A 171 37.40 -5.51 20.59
CA LEU A 171 37.19 -5.36 19.15
C LEU A 171 36.26 -4.16 18.83
N LYS A 172 36.53 -3.50 17.71
CA LYS A 172 35.79 -2.32 17.25
C LYS A 172 34.30 -2.59 17.05
N GLY A 173 33.91 -3.79 16.66
CA GLY A 173 32.49 -4.21 16.55
C GLY A 173 31.70 -4.24 17.87
N PHE A 174 32.31 -3.94 19.02
CA PHE A 174 31.63 -3.66 20.29
C PHE A 174 31.83 -2.22 20.81
N ASP A 175 32.59 -1.39 20.09
CA ASP A 175 32.80 0.03 20.40
C ASP A 175 31.58 0.86 19.97
N LYS A 176 30.99 1.61 20.91
CA LYS A 176 29.75 2.37 20.69
C LYS A 176 29.90 3.49 19.67
N ASP A 177 31.12 4.00 19.47
CA ASP A 177 31.38 5.07 18.50
C ASP A 177 31.64 4.51 17.08
N PHE A 178 31.69 3.18 16.92
CA PHE A 178 31.89 2.47 15.64
C PHE A 178 30.66 1.64 15.21
N VAL A 179 29.86 1.18 16.17
CA VAL A 179 28.70 0.31 15.92
C VAL A 179 27.47 1.10 15.48
N THR A 180 26.96 0.75 14.30
CA THR A 180 25.66 1.13 13.74
C THR A 180 24.76 -0.11 13.78
N ALA A 181 23.57 0.02 14.35
CA ALA A 181 22.56 -1.04 14.34
C ALA A 181 22.01 -1.27 12.92
N PRO A 182 21.50 -2.47 12.59
CA PRO A 182 20.72 -2.65 11.37
C PRO A 182 19.44 -1.80 11.43
N GLU A 183 19.00 -1.31 10.27
CA GLU A 183 17.72 -0.62 10.08
C GLU A 183 16.88 -1.37 9.04
N ASP A 184 15.62 -1.63 9.37
CA ASP A 184 14.68 -2.35 8.51
C ASP A 184 14.29 -1.55 7.26
N ALA A 185 14.03 -2.25 6.15
CA ALA A 185 13.38 -1.69 4.98
C ALA A 185 11.95 -1.23 5.30
N TYR A 186 11.56 -0.07 4.80
CA TYR A 186 10.24 0.52 5.05
C TYR A 186 9.67 1.25 3.83
N ILE A 187 8.39 1.63 3.92
CA ILE A 187 7.69 2.40 2.89
C ILE A 187 7.52 3.83 3.41
N THR A 188 7.84 4.84 2.60
CA THR A 188 7.68 6.24 2.97
C THR A 188 6.22 6.66 3.04
N ASP A 189 5.93 7.75 3.73
CA ASP A 189 4.68 8.50 3.55
C ASP A 189 4.46 8.86 2.06
N TYR A 190 3.21 9.13 1.70
CA TYR A 190 2.83 9.51 0.34
C TYR A 190 3.31 10.93 -0.03
N GLU A 191 4.20 11.04 -1.02
CA GLU A 191 4.56 12.33 -1.61
C GLU A 191 3.80 12.57 -2.94
N PRO A 192 3.04 13.67 -3.12
CA PRO A 192 2.26 13.90 -4.34
C PRO A 192 3.03 13.91 -5.67
N GLU A 193 4.34 14.18 -5.65
CA GLU A 193 5.20 14.16 -6.85
C GLU A 193 5.90 12.81 -7.10
N LYS A 194 5.97 11.92 -6.09
CA LYS A 194 6.75 10.67 -6.14
C LYS A 194 5.95 9.40 -5.83
N GLY A 195 4.75 9.53 -5.27
CA GLY A 195 3.99 8.42 -4.69
C GLY A 195 4.60 7.89 -3.40
N PHE A 196 4.27 6.63 -3.09
CA PHE A 196 4.96 5.83 -2.07
C PHE A 196 6.32 5.37 -2.59
N GLN A 197 7.36 5.41 -1.75
CA GLN A 197 8.69 4.89 -2.08
C GLN A 197 9.08 3.78 -1.10
N MET A 198 9.80 2.76 -1.57
CA MET A 198 10.41 1.76 -0.70
C MET A 198 11.87 2.17 -0.43
N VAL A 199 12.25 2.19 0.84
CA VAL A 199 13.62 2.47 1.30
C VAL A 199 14.28 1.14 1.65
N GLU A 200 15.48 0.92 1.11
CA GLU A 200 16.27 -0.29 1.34
C GLU A 200 16.74 -0.40 2.79
N GLU A 201 16.83 -1.63 3.29
CA GLU A 201 17.39 -1.94 4.60
C GLU A 201 18.86 -1.52 4.69
N VAL A 202 19.31 -1.19 5.91
CA VAL A 202 20.72 -0.96 6.20
C VAL A 202 21.22 -2.12 7.06
N PRO A 203 22.18 -2.94 6.60
CA PRO A 203 22.63 -4.13 7.34
C PRO A 203 23.42 -3.80 8.62
N GLY A 204 23.89 -2.56 8.78
CA GLY A 204 24.68 -2.13 9.94
C GLY A 204 25.97 -2.94 10.14
N ASN A 205 26.57 -2.83 11.33
CA ASN A 205 27.78 -3.58 11.71
C ASN A 205 27.78 -3.97 13.21
N LYS A 206 26.59 -4.17 13.79
CA LYS A 206 26.44 -4.58 15.19
C LYS A 206 26.64 -6.09 15.35
N LEU A 207 27.65 -6.50 16.11
CA LEU A 207 27.95 -7.90 16.38
C LEU A 207 27.01 -8.52 17.43
N ASN A 208 26.54 -9.74 17.15
CA ASN A 208 25.90 -10.61 18.13
C ASN A 208 26.99 -11.23 19.02
N HIS A 209 27.07 -10.80 20.28
CA HIS A 209 28.10 -11.22 21.23
C HIS A 209 28.23 -12.75 21.37
N SER A 210 27.12 -13.48 21.45
CA SER A 210 27.14 -14.93 21.64
C SER A 210 27.69 -15.66 20.41
N LYS A 211 27.21 -15.34 19.21
CA LYS A 211 27.74 -15.91 17.96
C LYS A 211 29.21 -15.58 17.75
N THR A 212 29.60 -14.34 18.05
CA THR A 212 30.99 -13.86 17.88
C THR A 212 31.95 -14.63 18.79
N LEU A 213 31.57 -14.81 20.06
CA LEU A 213 32.35 -15.58 21.04
C LEU A 213 32.49 -17.07 20.62
N GLU A 214 31.42 -17.68 20.14
CA GLU A 214 31.42 -19.06 19.63
C GLU A 214 32.31 -19.22 18.39
N THR A 215 32.17 -18.31 17.42
CA THR A 215 32.90 -18.34 16.14
C THR A 215 34.40 -18.13 16.34
N ILE A 216 34.78 -17.10 17.11
CA ILE A 216 36.20 -16.82 17.41
C ILE A 216 36.79 -17.92 18.29
N GLY A 217 36.04 -18.44 19.27
CA GLY A 217 36.48 -19.58 20.09
C GLY A 217 36.76 -20.84 19.25
N THR A 218 35.92 -21.13 18.26
CA THR A 218 36.15 -22.23 17.30
C THR A 218 37.40 -21.98 16.46
N ALA A 219 37.56 -20.77 15.91
CA ALA A 219 38.74 -20.40 15.12
C ALA A 219 40.06 -20.52 15.92
N VAL A 220 40.05 -20.13 17.20
CA VAL A 220 41.20 -20.32 18.12
C VAL A 220 41.47 -21.80 18.40
N ALA A 221 40.43 -22.60 18.65
CA ALA A 221 40.57 -24.03 18.94
C ALA A 221 41.08 -24.84 17.72
N GLU A 222 40.76 -24.39 16.51
CA GLU A 222 41.24 -24.97 15.24
C GLU A 222 42.56 -24.35 14.73
N LEU A 223 43.12 -23.37 15.45
CA LEU A 223 44.38 -22.70 15.10
C LEU A 223 44.32 -21.99 13.72
N ALA A 224 43.16 -21.43 13.38
CA ALA A 224 42.91 -20.78 12.10
C ALA A 224 43.66 -19.43 11.96
N GLU A 225 44.27 -19.19 10.80
CA GLU A 225 45.00 -17.92 10.54
C GLU A 225 44.09 -16.68 10.36
N GLU A 226 42.80 -16.90 10.07
CA GLU A 226 41.83 -15.86 9.73
C GLU A 226 40.40 -16.28 10.08
N VAL A 227 39.56 -15.33 10.51
CA VAL A 227 38.11 -15.51 10.67
C VAL A 227 37.37 -14.30 10.11
N ASN A 228 36.40 -14.54 9.22
CA ASN A 228 35.51 -13.51 8.70
C ASN A 228 34.16 -13.54 9.42
N LEU A 229 33.90 -12.53 10.26
CA LEU A 229 32.67 -12.45 11.07
C LEU A 229 31.41 -12.18 10.24
N ASP A 230 31.56 -11.65 9.01
CA ASP A 230 30.46 -11.39 8.09
C ASP A 230 30.00 -12.69 7.42
N GLU A 231 30.95 -13.44 6.83
CA GLU A 231 30.70 -14.78 6.27
C GLU A 231 30.22 -15.79 7.32
N ALA A 232 30.67 -15.66 8.57
CA ALA A 232 30.19 -16.47 9.70
C ALA A 232 28.79 -16.04 10.22
N GLY A 233 28.21 -14.96 9.71
CA GLY A 233 26.89 -14.48 10.12
C GLY A 233 26.83 -14.04 11.58
N CYS A 234 27.91 -13.46 12.11
CA CYS A 234 28.00 -12.98 13.49
C CYS A 234 27.25 -11.66 13.73
N TYR A 235 26.82 -10.95 12.70
CA TYR A 235 26.08 -9.69 12.81
C TYR A 235 24.60 -9.89 13.20
N GLU A 236 24.03 -8.84 13.80
CA GLU A 236 22.58 -8.63 13.80
C GLU A 236 22.17 -8.11 12.42
N GLU A 237 21.20 -8.77 11.80
CA GLU A 237 20.66 -8.43 10.48
C GLU A 237 19.24 -7.85 10.62
N PRO A 238 18.78 -7.02 9.67
CA PRO A 238 17.43 -6.45 9.69
C PRO A 238 16.35 -7.55 9.65
N GLU A 239 15.23 -7.33 10.34
CA GLU A 239 14.08 -8.24 10.36
C GLU A 239 13.24 -8.12 9.08
N ILE A 240 13.21 -6.92 8.47
CA ILE A 240 12.50 -6.64 7.22
C ILE A 240 13.48 -6.12 6.17
N THR A 241 13.52 -6.81 5.04
CA THR A 241 14.27 -6.43 3.83
C THR A 241 13.33 -6.01 2.71
N VAL A 242 13.83 -5.37 1.65
CA VAL A 242 13.04 -5.11 0.42
C VAL A 242 12.58 -6.39 -0.27
N GLU A 243 13.28 -7.50 -0.02
CA GLU A 243 12.86 -8.82 -0.49
C GLU A 243 11.73 -9.44 0.34
N ASN A 244 11.34 -8.84 1.47
CA ASN A 244 10.24 -9.31 2.31
C ASN A 244 8.90 -9.27 1.57
N GLU A 245 8.29 -10.44 1.39
CA GLU A 245 7.04 -10.59 0.66
C GLU A 245 5.87 -9.84 1.32
N ALA A 246 5.84 -9.66 2.64
CA ALA A 246 4.81 -8.84 3.27
C ALA A 246 4.98 -7.36 2.90
N LEU A 247 6.20 -6.81 3.00
CA LEU A 247 6.51 -5.43 2.61
C LEU A 247 6.18 -5.16 1.13
N LYS A 248 6.55 -6.08 0.22
CA LYS A 248 6.19 -6.01 -1.21
C LYS A 248 4.68 -5.98 -1.43
N ASN A 249 3.92 -6.82 -0.73
CA ASN A 249 2.45 -6.84 -0.84
C ASN A 249 1.82 -5.55 -0.29
N THR A 250 2.29 -5.05 0.86
CA THR A 250 1.89 -3.74 1.41
C THR A 250 2.16 -2.62 0.41
N PHE A 251 3.35 -2.59 -0.20
CA PHE A 251 3.72 -1.58 -1.20
C PHE A 251 2.85 -1.64 -2.46
N ALA A 252 2.59 -2.84 -2.98
CA ALA A 252 1.69 -3.03 -4.13
C ALA A 252 0.25 -2.58 -3.82
N GLN A 253 -0.24 -2.83 -2.60
CA GLN A 253 -1.55 -2.36 -2.16
C GLN A 253 -1.60 -0.83 -2.07
N LEU A 254 -0.58 -0.19 -1.47
CA LEU A 254 -0.46 1.26 -1.38
C LEU A 254 -0.38 1.92 -2.78
N GLN A 255 0.36 1.33 -3.71
CA GLN A 255 0.38 1.79 -5.11
C GLN A 255 -1.01 1.67 -5.77
N SER A 256 -1.74 0.59 -5.54
CA SER A 256 -3.09 0.42 -6.09
C SER A 256 -4.06 1.53 -5.62
N TYR A 257 -3.91 2.01 -4.38
CA TYR A 257 -4.66 3.18 -3.89
C TYR A 257 -4.18 4.49 -4.52
N ALA A 258 -2.86 4.68 -4.63
CA ALA A 258 -2.26 5.86 -5.27
C ALA A 258 -2.60 6.03 -6.76
N GLU A 259 -2.84 4.92 -7.47
CA GLU A 259 -3.28 4.92 -8.88
C GLU A 259 -4.80 5.06 -9.05
N THR A 260 -5.57 4.93 -7.96
CA THR A 260 -7.04 4.98 -8.02
C THR A 260 -7.52 6.40 -8.33
N THR A 261 -8.35 6.55 -9.36
CA THR A 261 -8.98 7.82 -9.75
C THR A 261 -10.47 7.61 -10.02
N ILE A 262 -11.31 8.23 -9.20
CA ILE A 262 -12.77 8.12 -9.25
C ILE A 262 -13.34 9.49 -9.64
N THR A 263 -14.04 9.55 -10.77
CA THR A 263 -14.61 10.80 -11.31
C THR A 263 -16.12 10.80 -11.14
N TYR A 264 -16.63 11.68 -10.29
CA TYR A 264 -18.07 11.95 -10.20
C TYR A 264 -18.48 13.00 -11.23
N THR A 265 -19.62 12.77 -11.89
CA THR A 265 -20.19 13.73 -12.86
C THR A 265 -21.57 14.20 -12.40
N PHE A 266 -21.69 15.51 -12.18
CA PHE A 266 -22.90 16.22 -11.77
C PHE A 266 -23.30 17.18 -12.88
N GLY A 267 -23.92 16.65 -13.94
CA GLY A 267 -24.27 17.41 -15.14
C GLY A 267 -23.02 17.94 -15.84
N SER A 268 -22.88 19.26 -15.91
CA SER A 268 -21.69 19.93 -16.45
C SER A 268 -20.48 19.96 -15.49
N GLN A 269 -20.66 19.68 -14.20
CA GLN A 269 -19.59 19.68 -13.20
C GLN A 269 -18.99 18.28 -12.98
N LYS A 270 -17.70 18.24 -12.64
CA LYS A 270 -17.00 17.01 -12.24
C LYS A 270 -16.26 17.21 -10.93
N GLU A 271 -16.27 16.18 -10.10
CA GLU A 271 -15.38 16.05 -8.93
C GLU A 271 -14.47 14.86 -9.17
N ILE A 272 -13.18 15.04 -8.89
CA ILE A 272 -12.17 13.99 -9.05
C ILE A 272 -11.66 13.65 -7.66
N LEU A 273 -11.89 12.41 -7.24
CA LEU A 273 -11.23 11.80 -6.10
C LEU A 273 -10.03 11.02 -6.63
N ASP A 274 -8.83 11.48 -6.29
CA ASP A 274 -7.57 10.90 -6.77
C ASP A 274 -6.81 10.17 -5.66
N GLY A 275 -5.78 9.43 -6.08
CA GLY A 275 -4.88 8.70 -5.17
C GLY A 275 -4.14 9.59 -4.18
N SER A 276 -3.99 10.90 -4.44
CA SER A 276 -3.39 11.83 -3.47
C SER A 276 -4.32 12.08 -2.27
N THR A 277 -5.61 12.21 -2.56
CA THR A 277 -6.65 12.36 -1.55
C THR A 277 -6.89 11.03 -0.83
N ILE A 278 -7.01 9.92 -1.57
CA ILE A 278 -7.20 8.57 -1.01
C ILE A 278 -6.02 8.19 -0.10
N SER A 279 -4.78 8.46 -0.50
CA SER A 279 -3.60 8.14 0.32
C SER A 279 -3.56 8.88 1.65
N SER A 280 -4.21 10.05 1.76
CA SER A 280 -4.36 10.77 3.03
C SER A 280 -5.39 10.16 3.99
N TRP A 281 -6.11 9.12 3.54
CA TRP A 281 -7.09 8.36 4.31
C TRP A 281 -6.59 6.96 4.68
N LEU A 282 -5.34 6.63 4.34
CA LEU A 282 -4.74 5.34 4.68
C LEU A 282 -3.99 5.44 6.00
N ASP A 283 -4.19 4.43 6.84
CA ASP A 283 -3.39 4.17 8.03
C ASP A 283 -2.56 2.89 7.81
N THR A 284 -1.34 2.88 8.32
CA THR A 284 -0.34 1.82 8.07
C THR A 284 0.30 1.37 9.39
N GLU A 285 -0.25 0.30 9.97
CA GLU A 285 0.33 -0.37 11.14
C GLU A 285 1.28 -1.49 10.67
N GLY A 286 2.56 -1.15 10.50
CA GLY A 286 3.58 -2.09 10.01
C GLY A 286 3.33 -2.51 8.55
N THR A 287 2.87 -3.75 8.35
CA THR A 287 2.52 -4.28 7.01
C THR A 287 1.03 -4.25 6.71
N GLN A 288 0.18 -3.87 7.67
CA GLN A 288 -1.27 -3.78 7.48
C GLN A 288 -1.68 -2.37 7.03
N VAL A 289 -2.34 -2.28 5.87
CA VAL A 289 -2.96 -1.04 5.38
C VAL A 289 -4.46 -1.07 5.68
N THR A 290 -4.98 0.00 6.26
CA THR A 290 -6.42 0.19 6.50
C THR A 290 -6.90 1.54 5.97
N LEU A 291 -8.06 1.54 5.28
CA LEU A 291 -8.71 2.75 4.80
C LEU A 291 -9.64 3.31 5.89
N ASP A 292 -9.46 4.59 6.22
CA ASP A 292 -10.34 5.31 7.13
C ASP A 292 -11.71 5.58 6.47
N LYS A 293 -12.72 4.87 6.97
CA LYS A 293 -14.10 4.93 6.47
C LYS A 293 -14.85 6.18 6.93
N GLU A 294 -14.38 6.86 7.99
CA GLU A 294 -14.92 8.15 8.41
C GLU A 294 -14.56 9.22 7.38
N GLN A 295 -13.31 9.25 6.91
CA GLN A 295 -12.85 10.18 5.86
C GLN A 295 -13.60 9.99 4.53
N VAL A 296 -13.86 8.74 4.11
CA VAL A 296 -14.71 8.44 2.93
C VAL A 296 -16.13 9.00 3.15
N GLY A 297 -16.68 8.83 4.35
CA GLY A 297 -17.99 9.36 4.74
C GLY A 297 -18.05 10.90 4.80
N GLU A 298 -16.98 11.56 5.22
CA GLU A 298 -16.84 13.03 5.17
C GLU A 298 -16.83 13.53 3.72
N TYR A 299 -16.07 12.86 2.83
CA TYR A 299 -16.03 13.19 1.41
C TYR A 299 -17.43 13.07 0.77
N VAL A 300 -18.12 11.95 0.97
CA VAL A 300 -19.51 11.75 0.50
C VAL A 300 -20.47 12.78 1.10
N SER A 301 -20.30 13.13 2.38
CA SER A 301 -21.09 14.20 3.03
C SER A 301 -20.81 15.58 2.43
N SER A 302 -19.60 15.84 1.95
CA SER A 302 -19.25 17.07 1.23
C SER A 302 -19.94 17.15 -0.13
N LEU A 303 -19.98 16.02 -0.88
CA LEU A 303 -20.72 15.91 -2.14
C LEU A 303 -22.21 16.15 -1.92
N LYS A 304 -22.81 15.48 -0.92
CA LYS A 304 -24.20 15.72 -0.52
C LYS A 304 -24.47 17.21 -0.28
N LYS A 305 -23.65 17.86 0.54
CA LYS A 305 -23.81 19.29 0.89
C LYS A 305 -23.71 20.22 -0.33
N LYS A 306 -22.97 19.84 -1.37
CA LYS A 306 -22.78 20.63 -2.59
C LYS A 306 -23.86 20.39 -3.65
N TYR A 307 -24.38 19.16 -3.76
CA TYR A 307 -25.19 18.71 -4.89
C TYR A 307 -26.62 18.27 -4.55
N ASP A 308 -26.98 18.00 -3.29
CA ASP A 308 -28.37 17.73 -2.93
C ASP A 308 -29.21 19.00 -3.04
N THR A 309 -30.26 18.95 -3.86
CA THR A 309 -31.20 20.06 -4.04
C THR A 309 -32.47 19.90 -3.21
N ILE A 310 -32.74 18.72 -2.62
CA ILE A 310 -33.93 18.50 -1.78
C ILE A 310 -34.07 19.56 -0.68
N PHE A 311 -35.30 20.01 -0.43
CA PHE A 311 -35.66 21.09 0.52
C PHE A 311 -35.07 22.50 0.27
N HIS A 312 -34.30 22.71 -0.80
CA HIS A 312 -33.77 24.05 -1.12
C HIS A 312 -34.80 24.95 -1.84
N PRO A 313 -34.77 26.28 -1.65
CA PRO A 313 -35.61 27.19 -2.42
C PRO A 313 -35.25 27.21 -3.92
N ARG A 314 -36.26 27.24 -4.79
CA ARG A 314 -36.10 27.39 -6.25
C ARG A 314 -36.69 28.71 -6.73
N THR A 315 -36.03 29.36 -7.69
CA THR A 315 -36.67 30.38 -8.54
C THR A 315 -37.44 29.70 -9.66
N PHE A 316 -38.61 30.23 -9.98
CA PHE A 316 -39.48 29.69 -11.04
C PHE A 316 -40.14 30.84 -11.82
N ARG A 317 -40.08 30.77 -13.15
CA ARG A 317 -40.75 31.69 -14.07
C ARG A 317 -42.13 31.10 -14.38
N THR A 318 -43.18 31.71 -13.84
CA THR A 318 -44.55 31.25 -14.10
C THR A 318 -45.00 31.54 -15.52
N SER A 319 -45.98 30.78 -16.01
CA SER A 319 -46.72 31.02 -17.26
C SER A 319 -47.37 32.41 -17.34
N TYR A 320 -47.56 33.08 -16.20
CA TYR A 320 -48.03 34.46 -16.08
C TYR A 320 -46.91 35.51 -16.21
N GLY A 321 -45.68 35.09 -16.57
CA GLY A 321 -44.51 35.95 -16.75
C GLY A 321 -43.84 36.41 -15.44
N THR A 322 -44.51 36.27 -14.30
CA THR A 322 -43.98 36.61 -12.97
C THR A 322 -42.96 35.57 -12.52
N GLU A 323 -41.85 36.02 -11.94
CA GLU A 323 -40.87 35.15 -11.28
C GLU A 323 -41.18 35.04 -9.78
N ILE A 324 -41.16 33.83 -9.24
CA ILE A 324 -41.47 33.53 -7.84
C ILE A 324 -40.35 32.70 -7.21
N THR A 325 -40.33 32.65 -5.87
CA THR A 325 -39.45 31.75 -5.10
C THR A 325 -40.28 30.70 -4.38
N ILE A 326 -40.15 29.45 -4.79
CA ILE A 326 -40.76 28.28 -4.15
C ILE A 326 -39.84 27.86 -3.01
N LYS A 327 -40.35 27.82 -1.77
CA LYS A 327 -39.54 27.57 -0.55
C LYS A 327 -39.80 26.23 0.12
N ASN A 328 -40.85 25.53 -0.31
CA ASN A 328 -41.34 24.31 0.31
C ASN A 328 -41.31 23.16 -0.70
N GLY A 329 -41.37 21.93 -0.20
CA GLY A 329 -41.46 20.72 -1.00
C GLY A 329 -40.19 19.87 -0.92
N ASP A 330 -40.33 18.62 -1.34
CA ASP A 330 -39.37 17.54 -1.21
C ASP A 330 -38.75 17.12 -2.55
N TYR A 331 -39.02 17.84 -3.64
CA TYR A 331 -38.37 17.58 -4.92
C TYR A 331 -36.86 17.88 -4.87
N GLY A 332 -36.09 17.11 -5.63
CA GLY A 332 -34.66 17.33 -5.87
C GLY A 332 -33.80 16.08 -5.67
N TRP A 333 -32.51 16.25 -5.90
CA TRP A 333 -31.49 15.27 -5.58
C TRP A 333 -31.40 15.06 -4.07
N TRP A 334 -31.46 13.80 -3.65
CA TRP A 334 -31.25 13.36 -2.28
C TRP A 334 -30.34 12.14 -2.26
N MET A 335 -29.04 12.36 -2.09
CA MET A 335 -28.01 11.33 -2.04
C MET A 335 -28.21 10.42 -0.82
N ASP A 336 -28.10 9.11 -1.05
CA ASP A 336 -28.03 8.10 0.01
C ASP A 336 -26.59 7.97 0.51
N THR A 337 -26.19 8.81 1.45
CA THR A 337 -24.81 8.85 1.93
C THR A 337 -24.36 7.57 2.62
N GLU A 338 -25.27 6.78 3.17
CA GLU A 338 -24.94 5.52 3.84
C GLU A 338 -24.53 4.46 2.81
N GLN A 339 -25.38 4.25 1.79
CA GLN A 339 -25.07 3.32 0.70
C GLN A 339 -23.91 3.83 -0.17
N GLU A 340 -23.87 5.14 -0.47
CA GLU A 340 -22.79 5.73 -1.28
C GLU A 340 -21.42 5.59 -0.59
N THR A 341 -21.33 5.80 0.73
CA THR A 341 -20.08 5.61 1.47
C THR A 341 -19.64 4.15 1.45
N ALA A 342 -20.57 3.20 1.62
CA ALA A 342 -20.26 1.78 1.58
C ALA A 342 -19.73 1.33 0.20
N GLU A 343 -20.41 1.73 -0.88
CA GLU A 343 -20.00 1.38 -2.25
C GLU A 343 -18.72 2.11 -2.70
N LEU A 344 -18.52 3.37 -2.30
CA LEU A 344 -17.28 4.10 -2.57
C LEU A 344 -16.10 3.45 -1.82
N THR A 345 -16.31 3.06 -0.56
CA THR A 345 -15.31 2.33 0.24
C THR A 345 -14.91 1.03 -0.47
N GLU A 346 -15.88 0.22 -0.91
CA GLU A 346 -15.60 -1.01 -1.65
C GLU A 346 -14.84 -0.75 -2.97
N MET A 347 -15.19 0.33 -3.69
CA MET A 347 -14.52 0.71 -4.94
C MET A 347 -13.05 1.10 -4.71
N ILE A 348 -12.76 1.82 -3.63
CA ILE A 348 -11.40 2.19 -3.22
C ILE A 348 -10.64 0.96 -2.74
N GLU A 349 -11.20 0.14 -1.84
CA GLU A 349 -10.62 -1.13 -1.34
C GLU A 349 -10.25 -2.11 -2.47
N GLN A 350 -10.90 -1.99 -3.64
CA GLN A 350 -10.65 -2.80 -4.83
C GLN A 350 -9.69 -2.14 -5.85
N GLY A 351 -9.16 -0.95 -5.57
CA GLY A 351 -8.25 -0.22 -6.48
C GLY A 351 -8.90 0.21 -7.80
N LYS A 352 -10.22 0.40 -7.83
CA LYS A 352 -10.98 0.60 -9.08
C LYS A 352 -11.11 2.07 -9.45
N SER A 353 -10.43 2.45 -10.53
CA SER A 353 -10.63 3.74 -11.22
C SER A 353 -11.87 3.71 -12.15
N GLY A 354 -12.52 4.86 -12.34
CA GLY A 354 -13.63 5.01 -13.29
C GLY A 354 -14.51 6.24 -13.07
N GLU A 355 -15.56 6.39 -13.88
CA GLU A 355 -16.63 7.35 -13.60
C GLU A 355 -17.69 6.74 -12.67
N ARG A 356 -18.21 7.52 -11.73
CA ARG A 356 -19.22 7.12 -10.76
C ARG A 356 -20.38 8.11 -10.72
N THR A 357 -21.60 7.60 -10.67
CA THR A 357 -22.80 8.37 -10.30
C THR A 357 -23.15 8.00 -8.86
N PRO A 358 -23.45 8.96 -7.97
CA PRO A 358 -23.80 8.63 -6.59
C PRO A 358 -25.10 7.82 -6.49
N VAL A 359 -25.25 7.09 -5.39
CA VAL A 359 -26.52 6.47 -5.01
C VAL A 359 -27.49 7.53 -4.48
N TYR A 360 -28.75 7.47 -4.90
CA TYR A 360 -29.80 8.41 -4.54
C TYR A 360 -31.04 7.73 -3.96
N ARG A 361 -31.59 8.32 -2.89
CA ARG A 361 -32.95 8.05 -2.40
C ARG A 361 -33.99 8.67 -3.33
N GLN A 362 -33.66 9.81 -3.91
CA GLN A 362 -34.47 10.52 -4.90
C GLN A 362 -33.56 11.29 -5.87
N THR A 363 -33.96 11.30 -7.14
CA THR A 363 -33.30 12.01 -8.23
C THR A 363 -34.11 13.22 -8.68
N ALA A 364 -33.47 14.19 -9.31
CA ALA A 364 -34.16 15.26 -10.05
C ALA A 364 -34.09 15.00 -11.58
N ALA A 365 -34.70 15.88 -12.36
CA ALA A 365 -34.72 15.83 -13.82
C ALA A 365 -33.41 16.33 -14.45
N SER A 366 -32.68 17.22 -13.76
CA SER A 366 -31.38 17.73 -14.19
C SER A 366 -30.44 17.96 -13.00
N TYR A 367 -29.14 17.80 -13.23
CA TYR A 367 -28.08 18.30 -12.33
C TYR A 367 -27.77 19.78 -12.55
N ASP A 368 -28.01 20.30 -13.75
CA ASP A 368 -27.88 21.72 -14.03
C ASP A 368 -29.08 22.50 -13.47
N THR A 369 -28.94 23.82 -13.32
CA THR A 369 -30.02 24.68 -12.80
C THR A 369 -30.92 25.18 -13.94
N PRO A 370 -32.26 25.04 -13.86
CA PRO A 370 -33.03 24.46 -12.75
C PRO A 370 -33.07 22.93 -12.74
N ASP A 371 -33.03 22.34 -11.54
CA ASP A 371 -33.02 20.88 -11.34
C ASP A 371 -34.34 20.18 -11.67
N TYR A 372 -35.42 20.96 -11.87
CA TYR A 372 -36.71 20.49 -12.37
C TYR A 372 -36.79 20.40 -13.90
N GLY A 373 -35.81 20.93 -14.65
CA GLY A 373 -35.78 20.87 -16.12
C GLY A 373 -37.01 21.47 -16.80
N ASP A 374 -37.28 21.04 -18.03
CA ASP A 374 -38.29 21.65 -18.91
C ASP A 374 -39.58 20.79 -19.10
N THR A 375 -39.75 19.76 -18.27
CA THR A 375 -40.95 18.89 -18.26
C THR A 375 -41.52 18.84 -16.84
N TYR A 376 -42.64 19.53 -16.60
CA TYR A 376 -43.25 19.69 -15.28
C TYR A 376 -44.75 20.01 -15.36
N VAL A 377 -45.47 19.81 -14.25
CA VAL A 377 -46.82 20.35 -14.08
C VAL A 377 -46.74 21.64 -13.26
N GLU A 378 -47.20 22.75 -13.83
CA GLU A 378 -47.32 24.05 -13.17
C GLU A 378 -48.75 24.23 -12.64
N ILE A 379 -48.92 24.49 -11.35
CA ILE A 379 -50.22 24.57 -10.68
C ILE A 379 -50.35 25.91 -9.94
N ASN A 380 -51.11 26.84 -10.51
CA ASN A 380 -51.45 28.11 -9.86
C ASN A 380 -52.70 27.96 -9.00
N LEU A 381 -52.50 27.84 -7.68
CA LEU A 381 -53.55 27.69 -6.68
C LEU A 381 -54.36 28.98 -6.45
N SER A 382 -53.85 30.16 -6.85
CA SER A 382 -54.65 31.40 -6.86
C SER A 382 -55.63 31.43 -8.03
N ALA A 383 -55.17 31.07 -9.24
CA ALA A 383 -56.00 31.07 -10.44
C ALA A 383 -56.91 29.84 -10.58
N GLN A 384 -56.65 28.77 -9.82
CA GLN A 384 -57.27 27.44 -9.98
C GLN A 384 -57.06 26.85 -11.39
N HIS A 385 -55.90 27.12 -11.98
CA HIS A 385 -55.52 26.74 -13.34
C HIS A 385 -54.13 26.12 -13.37
N LEU A 386 -53.96 25.05 -14.16
CA LEU A 386 -52.69 24.36 -14.34
C LEU A 386 -52.25 24.31 -15.80
N PHE A 387 -50.94 24.10 -15.98
CA PHE A 387 -50.28 23.87 -17.26
C PHE A 387 -49.41 22.62 -17.17
N LEU A 388 -49.37 21.84 -18.23
CA LEU A 388 -48.41 20.76 -18.41
C LEU A 388 -47.39 21.17 -19.46
N TYR A 389 -46.15 21.32 -19.02
CA TYR A 389 -44.99 21.53 -19.88
C TYR A 389 -44.32 20.19 -20.15
N LYS A 390 -43.94 19.99 -21.41
CA LYS A 390 -43.08 18.89 -21.84
C LYS A 390 -42.06 19.40 -22.83
N ASP A 391 -40.78 19.13 -22.56
CA ASP A 391 -39.63 19.50 -23.39
C ASP A 391 -39.66 21.02 -23.75
N GLY A 392 -40.04 21.85 -22.77
CA GLY A 392 -40.15 23.31 -22.88
C GLY A 392 -41.43 23.82 -23.56
N GLN A 393 -42.34 22.93 -23.97
CA GLN A 393 -43.58 23.28 -24.67
C GLN A 393 -44.80 23.03 -23.78
N MET A 394 -45.71 24.01 -23.71
CA MET A 394 -47.02 23.83 -23.09
C MET A 394 -47.87 22.92 -23.98
N ILE A 395 -48.17 21.70 -23.52
CA ILE A 395 -48.93 20.70 -24.28
C ILE A 395 -50.38 20.57 -23.83
N LEU A 396 -50.70 21.03 -22.61
CA LEU A 396 -52.06 21.06 -22.06
C LEU A 396 -52.18 22.16 -21.00
N GLU A 397 -53.36 22.76 -20.91
CA GLU A 397 -53.78 23.62 -19.81
C GLU A 397 -55.18 23.18 -19.33
N SER A 398 -55.53 23.43 -18.06
CA SER A 398 -56.84 23.06 -17.51
C SER A 398 -57.16 23.82 -16.22
N ASP A 399 -58.41 24.24 -16.10
CA ASP A 399 -58.99 24.58 -14.80
C ASP A 399 -59.06 23.33 -13.90
N PHE A 400 -58.94 23.52 -12.59
CA PHE A 400 -59.08 22.49 -11.57
C PHE A 400 -59.88 23.02 -10.37
N VAL A 401 -60.11 22.18 -9.35
CA VAL A 401 -60.50 22.67 -8.00
C VAL A 401 -59.64 22.03 -6.91
N SER A 402 -58.89 22.87 -6.18
CA SER A 402 -58.01 22.46 -5.09
C SER A 402 -58.76 22.26 -3.77
N GLY A 403 -57.99 22.05 -2.71
CA GLY A 403 -58.47 21.88 -1.34
C GLY A 403 -59.29 23.06 -0.79
N ASN A 404 -60.26 22.73 0.06
CA ASN A 404 -61.28 23.65 0.57
C ASN A 404 -60.75 24.59 1.66
N VAL A 405 -60.66 25.89 1.36
CA VAL A 405 -60.14 26.88 2.31
C VAL A 405 -61.03 27.02 3.56
N SER A 406 -62.34 27.14 3.39
CA SER A 406 -63.29 27.32 4.51
C SER A 406 -63.31 26.13 5.49
N ARG A 407 -62.93 24.93 5.02
CA ARG A 407 -62.85 23.70 5.81
C ARG A 407 -61.43 23.38 6.32
N GLY A 408 -60.46 24.25 6.08
CA GLY A 408 -59.07 24.06 6.51
C GLY A 408 -58.27 23.04 5.70
N TYR A 409 -58.75 22.66 4.50
CA TYR A 409 -58.08 21.70 3.61
C TYR A 409 -57.25 22.38 2.51
N THR A 410 -56.85 23.64 2.69
CA THR A 410 -56.06 24.42 1.74
C THR A 410 -54.86 23.63 1.22
N THR A 411 -54.77 23.45 -0.11
CA THR A 411 -53.65 22.75 -0.74
C THR A 411 -52.35 23.54 -0.51
N PRO A 412 -51.27 22.93 0.00
CA PRO A 412 -50.00 23.62 0.22
C PRO A 412 -49.25 23.84 -1.09
N GLY A 413 -48.63 25.02 -1.22
CA GLY A 413 -47.63 25.28 -2.27
C GLY A 413 -46.26 24.69 -1.94
N GLY A 414 -45.53 24.31 -2.98
CA GLY A 414 -44.21 23.70 -2.94
C GLY A 414 -43.82 23.08 -4.29
N ILE A 415 -42.60 22.58 -4.40
CA ILE A 415 -42.13 21.78 -5.54
C ILE A 415 -41.96 20.32 -5.09
N PHE A 416 -42.65 19.41 -5.78
CA PHE A 416 -42.79 18.01 -5.38
C PHE A 416 -42.48 17.07 -6.54
N GLY A 417 -42.10 15.83 -6.24
CA GLY A 417 -41.98 14.77 -7.25
C GLY A 417 -43.26 13.94 -7.32
N LEU A 418 -43.75 13.63 -8.53
CA LEU A 418 -44.83 12.66 -8.70
C LEU A 418 -44.43 11.31 -8.09
N THR A 419 -45.12 10.88 -7.03
CA THR A 419 -44.69 9.73 -6.21
C THR A 419 -44.90 8.40 -6.93
N TYR A 420 -46.04 8.26 -7.60
CA TYR A 420 -46.40 7.14 -8.48
C TYR A 420 -47.61 7.52 -9.34
N LYS A 421 -48.07 6.58 -10.17
CA LYS A 421 -49.29 6.67 -10.98
C LYS A 421 -50.13 5.42 -10.79
N GLN A 422 -51.43 5.54 -10.64
CA GLN A 422 -52.34 4.40 -10.50
C GLN A 422 -53.63 4.59 -11.30
N ARG A 423 -54.08 3.54 -11.98
CA ARG A 423 -55.40 3.47 -12.63
C ARG A 423 -56.45 2.95 -11.65
N ASP A 424 -57.68 3.44 -11.82
CA ASP A 424 -58.90 2.91 -11.22
C ASP A 424 -58.79 2.73 -9.68
N ALA A 425 -58.18 3.72 -9.04
CA ALA A 425 -57.87 3.76 -7.62
C ALA A 425 -59.12 4.11 -6.78
N THR A 426 -59.09 3.81 -5.48
CA THR A 426 -60.09 4.33 -4.53
C THR A 426 -59.41 5.13 -3.43
N LEU A 427 -59.55 6.45 -3.50
CA LEU A 427 -59.02 7.39 -2.52
C LEU A 427 -59.84 7.27 -1.24
N THR A 428 -59.18 7.07 -0.10
CA THR A 428 -59.84 6.89 1.20
C THR A 428 -59.22 7.84 2.21
N GLY A 429 -60.04 8.69 2.82
CA GLY A 429 -59.69 9.49 3.98
C GLY A 429 -60.63 9.22 5.15
N GLU A 430 -60.43 9.90 6.28
CA GLU A 430 -61.21 9.70 7.51
C GLU A 430 -62.73 9.81 7.30
N THR A 431 -63.17 10.65 6.35
CA THR A 431 -64.59 10.96 6.11
C THR A 431 -65.06 10.68 4.68
N TYR A 432 -64.23 10.09 3.81
CA TYR A 432 -64.57 9.87 2.41
C TYR A 432 -63.95 8.60 1.82
N ARG A 433 -64.61 8.02 0.82
CA ARG A 433 -64.11 6.93 -0.02
C ARG A 433 -64.59 7.13 -1.44
N THR A 434 -63.69 7.45 -2.35
CA THR A 434 -64.02 7.95 -3.71
C THR A 434 -63.23 7.17 -4.77
N PRO A 435 -63.89 6.46 -5.70
CA PRO A 435 -63.21 5.87 -6.85
C PRO A 435 -62.80 6.97 -7.85
N VAL A 436 -61.60 6.84 -8.42
CA VAL A 436 -61.03 7.73 -9.44
C VAL A 436 -60.33 6.91 -10.51
N SER A 437 -60.39 7.34 -11.76
CA SER A 437 -59.86 6.61 -12.92
C SER A 437 -58.36 6.77 -13.07
N TYR A 438 -57.82 7.94 -12.69
CA TYR A 438 -56.41 8.32 -12.76
C TYR A 438 -55.99 8.95 -11.43
N TRP A 439 -55.08 8.31 -10.71
CA TRP A 439 -54.50 8.82 -9.46
C TRP A 439 -53.02 9.14 -9.63
N MET A 440 -52.64 10.37 -9.29
CA MET A 440 -51.32 10.96 -9.49
C MET A 440 -50.88 11.73 -8.22
N PRO A 441 -50.51 11.02 -7.13
CA PRO A 441 -50.00 11.62 -5.90
C PRO A 441 -48.67 12.31 -6.11
N PHE A 442 -48.50 13.48 -5.49
CA PHE A 442 -47.25 14.22 -5.47
C PHE A 442 -46.85 14.73 -4.08
N ASN A 443 -47.77 14.84 -3.12
CA ASN A 443 -47.45 15.31 -1.77
C ASN A 443 -48.27 14.54 -0.72
N ASN A 444 -47.69 13.48 -0.14
CA ASN A 444 -48.37 12.64 0.86
C ASN A 444 -49.72 12.13 0.34
N ASN A 445 -50.84 12.54 0.97
CA ASN A 445 -52.21 12.19 0.57
C ASN A 445 -52.83 13.19 -0.43
N ILE A 446 -52.02 14.06 -1.05
CA ILE A 446 -52.42 15.05 -2.05
C ILE A 446 -51.89 14.63 -3.42
N GLY A 447 -52.79 14.64 -4.40
CA GLY A 447 -52.48 14.33 -5.79
C GLY A 447 -53.46 14.95 -6.77
N MET A 448 -53.20 14.75 -8.05
CA MET A 448 -54.11 15.06 -9.15
C MET A 448 -54.98 13.84 -9.44
N HIS A 449 -56.27 14.04 -9.70
CA HIS A 449 -57.18 12.98 -10.17
C HIS A 449 -58.41 13.53 -10.90
N ASP A 450 -59.07 12.67 -11.68
CA ASP A 450 -60.39 12.97 -12.24
C ASP A 450 -61.45 13.15 -11.14
N ALA A 451 -62.34 14.12 -11.32
CA ALA A 451 -63.42 14.42 -10.40
C ALA A 451 -64.78 14.40 -11.13
N THR A 452 -65.18 13.23 -11.61
CA THR A 452 -66.38 13.00 -12.45
C THR A 452 -67.71 13.40 -11.78
N TRP A 453 -67.72 13.62 -10.46
CA TRP A 453 -68.86 14.16 -9.70
C TRP A 453 -69.02 15.69 -9.82
N ARG A 454 -68.06 16.39 -10.43
CA ARG A 454 -68.08 17.86 -10.57
C ARG A 454 -68.39 18.27 -12.01
N ARG A 455 -69.18 19.33 -12.16
CA ARG A 455 -69.54 19.92 -13.47
C ARG A 455 -68.64 21.11 -13.82
N ASP A 456 -68.43 22.02 -12.88
CA ASP A 456 -67.70 23.27 -13.08
C ASP A 456 -66.33 23.25 -12.38
N PHE A 457 -65.28 23.76 -13.02
CA PHE A 457 -63.92 23.85 -12.47
C PHE A 457 -63.44 25.31 -12.45
N GLY A 458 -62.31 25.57 -11.79
CA GLY A 458 -61.73 26.90 -11.67
C GLY A 458 -62.45 27.82 -10.67
N LYS A 459 -62.30 29.13 -10.90
CA LYS A 459 -62.97 30.23 -10.16
C LYS A 459 -62.70 30.18 -8.64
N ASP A 460 -63.62 30.72 -7.85
CA ASP A 460 -63.57 30.77 -6.39
C ASP A 460 -64.12 29.51 -5.70
N ILE A 461 -64.45 28.45 -6.46
CA ILE A 461 -65.12 27.24 -5.94
C ILE A 461 -64.33 26.58 -4.80
N TYR A 462 -63.00 26.63 -4.86
CA TYR A 462 -62.10 26.11 -3.83
C TYR A 462 -62.25 26.79 -2.46
N LEU A 463 -62.80 28.01 -2.38
CA LEU A 463 -63.00 28.70 -1.11
C LEU A 463 -64.02 27.98 -0.23
N THR A 464 -65.11 27.48 -0.80
CA THR A 464 -66.27 26.93 -0.06
C THR A 464 -66.63 25.49 -0.43
N ASN A 465 -66.33 25.04 -1.65
CA ASN A 465 -66.64 23.71 -2.17
C ASN A 465 -65.42 23.02 -2.83
N GLY A 466 -64.24 23.27 -2.27
CA GLY A 466 -62.99 22.60 -2.63
C GLY A 466 -62.91 21.14 -2.14
N SER A 467 -61.83 20.46 -2.53
CA SER A 467 -61.49 19.08 -2.14
C SER A 467 -60.99 18.96 -0.69
N HIS A 468 -60.54 17.77 -0.29
CA HIS A 468 -59.78 17.54 0.95
C HIS A 468 -58.26 17.81 0.82
N GLY A 469 -57.83 18.48 -0.25
CA GLY A 469 -56.43 18.87 -0.50
C GLY A 469 -55.93 18.52 -1.91
N CYS A 470 -56.53 17.51 -2.55
CA CYS A 470 -56.24 17.07 -3.92
C CYS A 470 -56.62 18.10 -5.00
N ILE A 471 -56.04 17.96 -6.17
CA ILE A 471 -56.33 18.74 -7.38
C ILE A 471 -57.39 17.98 -8.18
N ASN A 472 -58.65 18.38 -8.04
CA ASN A 472 -59.78 17.81 -8.78
C ASN A 472 -59.76 18.29 -10.24
N LEU A 473 -59.66 17.39 -11.21
CA LEU A 473 -59.57 17.70 -12.63
C LEU A 473 -60.78 17.21 -13.44
N PRO A 474 -61.06 17.85 -14.60
CA PRO A 474 -61.85 17.26 -15.66
C PRO A 474 -61.27 15.90 -16.07
N TYR A 475 -62.13 14.93 -16.42
CA TYR A 475 -61.70 13.57 -16.77
C TYR A 475 -60.70 13.54 -17.94
N SER A 476 -60.91 14.37 -18.96
CA SER A 476 -60.00 14.50 -20.11
C SER A 476 -58.63 15.02 -19.67
N ALA A 477 -58.56 16.11 -18.90
CA ALA A 477 -57.30 16.66 -18.41
C ALA A 477 -56.52 15.66 -17.53
N ALA A 478 -57.21 14.98 -16.61
CA ALA A 478 -56.60 13.95 -15.78
C ALA A 478 -56.01 12.79 -16.62
N LYS A 479 -56.72 12.35 -17.66
CA LYS A 479 -56.27 11.31 -18.59
C LYS A 479 -55.03 11.72 -19.38
N GLU A 480 -55.03 12.92 -19.97
CA GLU A 480 -53.92 13.40 -20.80
C GLU A 480 -52.66 13.65 -19.96
N ILE A 481 -52.79 14.27 -18.77
CA ILE A 481 -51.68 14.42 -17.82
C ILE A 481 -51.11 13.05 -17.44
N TYR A 482 -51.98 12.08 -17.09
CA TYR A 482 -51.56 10.71 -16.79
C TYR A 482 -50.85 10.02 -17.97
N GLY A 483 -51.19 10.37 -19.21
CA GLY A 483 -50.51 9.86 -20.41
C GLY A 483 -49.11 10.43 -20.64
N HIS A 484 -48.77 11.57 -20.03
CA HIS A 484 -47.57 12.34 -20.35
C HIS A 484 -46.54 12.46 -19.23
N ILE A 485 -46.94 12.42 -17.95
CA ILE A 485 -46.01 12.49 -16.80
C ILE A 485 -45.63 11.10 -16.31
N GLU A 486 -44.46 10.95 -15.69
CA GLU A 486 -44.03 9.71 -15.03
C GLU A 486 -43.58 9.93 -13.57
N LYS A 487 -43.35 8.84 -12.81
CA LYS A 487 -42.79 8.94 -11.45
C LYS A 487 -41.55 9.83 -11.46
N GLY A 488 -41.47 10.77 -10.52
CA GLY A 488 -40.40 11.76 -10.43
C GLY A 488 -40.60 13.02 -11.27
N THR A 489 -41.67 13.12 -12.09
CA THR A 489 -41.97 14.38 -12.79
C THR A 489 -42.23 15.49 -11.79
N PRO A 490 -41.58 16.67 -11.92
CA PRO A 490 -41.82 17.79 -11.02
C PRO A 490 -43.26 18.33 -11.12
N VAL A 491 -43.85 18.57 -9.95
CA VAL A 491 -45.14 19.24 -9.76
C VAL A 491 -44.91 20.51 -8.95
N ILE A 492 -45.13 21.66 -9.57
CA ILE A 492 -44.81 23.00 -9.08
C ILE A 492 -46.11 23.69 -8.67
N CYS A 493 -46.42 23.67 -7.38
CA CYS A 493 -47.63 24.26 -6.81
C CYS A 493 -47.32 25.60 -6.13
N TYR A 494 -48.03 26.68 -6.48
CA TYR A 494 -47.82 27.98 -5.86
C TYR A 494 -49.09 28.83 -5.79
N TYR A 495 -49.05 29.87 -4.96
CA TYR A 495 -50.04 30.96 -4.93
C TYR A 495 -49.43 32.20 -5.58
N LEU A 496 -50.19 32.89 -6.43
CA LEU A 496 -49.76 34.10 -7.13
C LEU A 496 -50.84 35.18 -6.99
N PRO A 497 -50.74 36.02 -5.94
CA PRO A 497 -51.70 37.09 -5.69
C PRO A 497 -51.88 38.03 -6.88
N GLY A 498 -53.13 38.36 -7.18
CA GLY A 498 -53.52 39.11 -8.38
C GLY A 498 -53.90 38.23 -9.58
N THR A 499 -53.90 36.90 -9.42
CA THR A 499 -54.43 35.95 -10.43
C THR A 499 -55.71 35.24 -9.99
N GLU A 500 -56.25 35.59 -8.82
CA GLU A 500 -57.54 35.09 -8.35
C GLU A 500 -58.69 35.50 -9.30
N TYR A 501 -59.70 34.63 -9.41
CA TYR A 501 -60.92 34.94 -10.14
C TYR A 501 -61.63 36.14 -9.50
N VAL A 502 -61.81 37.20 -10.28
CA VAL A 502 -62.67 38.34 -9.94
C VAL A 502 -64.01 38.12 -10.65
N PRO A 503 -65.12 37.93 -9.91
CA PRO A 503 -66.44 37.91 -10.53
C PRO A 503 -66.69 39.22 -11.28
N GLU A 504 -67.12 39.14 -12.54
CA GLU A 504 -67.64 40.33 -13.23
C GLU A 504 -68.78 40.91 -12.40
N ALA A 505 -68.70 42.21 -12.14
CA ALA A 505 -69.78 42.91 -11.45
C ALA A 505 -71.00 42.91 -12.38
N GLU A 506 -72.05 42.18 -12.00
CA GLU A 506 -73.35 42.24 -12.66
C GLU A 506 -73.76 43.71 -12.77
N MET A 507 -73.82 44.24 -14.00
CA MET A 507 -74.36 45.58 -14.19
C MET A 507 -75.82 45.55 -13.74
N PRO A 508 -76.27 46.46 -12.85
CA PRO A 508 -77.66 46.48 -12.45
C PRO A 508 -78.53 46.75 -13.69
N ILE A 509 -79.45 45.82 -13.96
CA ILE A 509 -80.47 45.99 -14.99
C ILE A 509 -81.31 47.21 -14.61
N ASP A 510 -81.28 48.24 -15.44
CA ASP A 510 -82.14 49.42 -15.28
C ASP A 510 -83.60 49.01 -15.52
N PRO A 511 -84.50 49.11 -14.51
CA PRO A 511 -85.88 48.68 -14.65
C PRO A 511 -86.69 49.52 -15.65
N ASP A 512 -86.18 50.67 -16.09
CA ASP A 512 -86.88 51.57 -17.03
C ASP A 512 -86.49 51.37 -18.52
N ASN A 513 -85.65 50.37 -18.87
CA ASN A 513 -85.30 50.10 -20.27
C ASN A 513 -85.33 48.59 -20.66
N PRO A 514 -86.42 48.07 -21.27
CA PRO A 514 -86.59 46.65 -21.56
C PRO A 514 -85.95 46.15 -22.86
N GLU A 515 -85.23 46.98 -23.63
CA GLU A 515 -84.86 46.66 -25.04
C GLU A 515 -83.58 45.84 -25.25
N ASN A 516 -82.80 45.52 -24.20
CA ASN A 516 -81.61 44.65 -24.31
C ASN A 516 -81.84 43.21 -23.82
N ALA A 517 -82.98 42.63 -24.18
CA ALA A 517 -83.15 41.18 -24.17
C ALA A 517 -82.56 40.59 -25.47
N VAL A 518 -81.24 40.36 -25.49
CA VAL A 518 -80.61 39.57 -26.57
C VAL A 518 -81.06 38.12 -26.40
N THR A 519 -81.89 37.66 -27.33
CA THR A 519 -82.33 36.27 -27.41
C THR A 519 -81.15 35.38 -27.81
N GLU A 520 -80.72 34.50 -26.91
CA GLU A 520 -79.88 33.36 -27.28
C GLU A 520 -80.72 32.38 -28.12
N ASP A 521 -80.48 32.41 -29.43
CA ASP A 521 -81.07 31.49 -30.38
C ASP A 521 -80.29 30.16 -30.32
N THR A 522 -80.78 29.23 -29.48
CA THR A 522 -80.14 27.92 -29.28
C THR A 522 -80.57 26.94 -30.37
N PRO A 523 -79.65 26.41 -31.20
CA PRO A 523 -79.98 25.32 -32.11
C PRO A 523 -80.28 24.05 -31.30
N GLN A 524 -81.49 23.52 -31.43
CA GLN A 524 -81.77 22.15 -30.99
C GLN A 524 -81.07 21.17 -31.92
N GLU A 525 -80.08 20.42 -31.42
CA GLU A 525 -79.69 19.14 -32.03
C GLU A 525 -80.53 18.01 -31.44
N ASP A 526 -81.07 17.16 -32.31
CA ASP A 526 -81.92 16.03 -31.93
C ASP A 526 -81.15 14.96 -31.15
N LEU A 527 -81.76 14.47 -30.06
CA LEU A 527 -81.30 13.28 -29.33
C LEU A 527 -81.69 12.00 -30.10
N PRO A 528 -80.73 11.13 -30.48
CA PRO A 528 -81.05 9.76 -30.86
C PRO A 528 -81.52 8.96 -29.64
N GLN A 529 -82.54 8.12 -29.82
CA GLN A 529 -83.07 7.27 -28.75
C GLN A 529 -82.05 6.18 -28.36
N GLU A 530 -81.91 5.97 -27.05
CA GLU A 530 -81.10 4.91 -26.46
C GLU A 530 -81.82 3.55 -26.60
N GLU A 531 -81.29 2.64 -27.43
CA GLU A 531 -81.74 1.24 -27.45
C GLU A 531 -81.26 0.51 -26.19
N ALA A 532 -82.17 -0.21 -25.53
CA ALA A 532 -81.86 -0.92 -24.30
C ALA A 532 -80.87 -2.09 -24.53
N PRO A 533 -79.86 -2.29 -23.65
CA PRO A 533 -78.95 -3.42 -23.75
C PRO A 533 -79.65 -4.75 -23.43
N PRO A 534 -79.28 -5.86 -24.09
CA PRO A 534 -79.87 -7.18 -23.85
C PRO A 534 -79.44 -7.78 -22.49
N GLU A 535 -80.29 -8.67 -21.95
CA GLU A 535 -80.04 -9.38 -20.69
C GLU A 535 -78.77 -10.26 -20.72
N PRO A 536 -78.08 -10.45 -19.57
CA PRO A 536 -76.84 -11.20 -19.50
C PRO A 536 -77.05 -12.72 -19.63
N VAL A 537 -76.32 -13.33 -20.57
CA VAL A 537 -76.19 -14.79 -20.69
C VAL A 537 -75.29 -15.32 -19.56
N GLN A 538 -75.75 -16.34 -18.84
CA GLN A 538 -74.95 -17.01 -17.81
C GLN A 538 -73.79 -17.81 -18.45
N PRO A 539 -72.55 -17.74 -17.91
CA PRO A 539 -71.47 -18.60 -18.37
C PRO A 539 -71.65 -20.05 -17.87
N GLU A 540 -71.48 -20.98 -18.80
CA GLU A 540 -71.49 -22.43 -18.58
C GLU A 540 -70.17 -22.88 -17.93
N GLU A 541 -70.24 -23.75 -16.91
CA GLU A 541 -69.06 -24.24 -16.20
C GLU A 541 -68.21 -25.17 -17.08
N ALA A 542 -66.90 -24.93 -17.14
CA ALA A 542 -65.91 -25.83 -17.74
C ALA A 542 -64.99 -26.40 -16.63
N PRO A 543 -64.52 -27.66 -16.76
CA PRO A 543 -64.05 -28.43 -15.60
C PRO A 543 -62.63 -28.08 -15.14
N VAL A 544 -62.40 -28.32 -13.85
CA VAL A 544 -61.07 -28.25 -13.21
C VAL A 544 -60.20 -29.41 -13.71
N GLU A 545 -59.04 -29.09 -14.28
CA GLU A 545 -58.02 -30.09 -14.63
C GLU A 545 -57.01 -30.24 -13.48
N GLU A 546 -56.70 -31.50 -13.16
CA GLU A 546 -55.91 -31.95 -12.02
C GLU A 546 -54.41 -31.94 -12.37
N ALA A 547 -53.59 -31.21 -11.60
CA ALA A 547 -52.14 -31.23 -11.72
C ALA A 547 -51.50 -31.81 -10.46
N ALA A 548 -50.82 -32.95 -10.62
CA ALA A 548 -50.08 -33.63 -9.57
C ALA A 548 -48.56 -33.43 -9.72
N GLN A 549 -47.86 -33.57 -8.59
CA GLN A 549 -46.39 -33.54 -8.36
C GLN A 549 -45.76 -32.15 -8.25
#